data_AF-W1P0H1-F1
#
_entry.id   AF-W1P0H1-F1
#
_cell.length_a   1.000
_cell.length_b   1.000
_cell.length_c   1.000
_cell.angle_alpha   90.00
_cell.angle_beta   90.00
_cell.angle_gamma   90.00
#
_symmetry.space_group_name_H-M   'P 1'
#
loop_
_entity.id
_entity.type
_entity.pdbx_description
1 polymer ?
#
loop_
_entity_poly.entity_id
_entity_poly.type
_entity_poly.pdbx_seq_one_letter_code
_entity_poly.pdbx_strand_id
1 'polypeptide(L)'
;MLQSTKGVRLIHEDCKVSKATTHTPEFMGIPISVWPQFGGAQDSGKGVVIGMIDTGVNPSHPSFSTGNTTSNSSNHGHETTSTRKMITSASNMNHETSSDISGTNMSHGFRGRCEIGEGFPESTCSGKIVGARYFARAAIAAGDFNATRDYASPFDADGHGR
;
A
#
# COMPACT_ATOMS: atom_id res chain seq x y z
N MET A 1 -11.06 -21.96 19.76
CA MET A 1 -11.88 -23.17 19.50
C MET A 1 -12.08 -23.36 17.98
N LEU A 2 -11.06 -23.84 17.26
CA LEU A 2 -11.17 -24.26 15.85
C LEU A 2 -10.82 -25.75 15.68
N GLN A 3 -9.96 -26.28 16.55
CA GLN A 3 -9.43 -27.65 16.53
C GLN A 3 -10.52 -28.74 16.63
N SER A 4 -11.66 -28.45 17.24
CA SER A 4 -12.76 -29.40 17.45
C SER A 4 -13.91 -29.28 16.43
N THR A 5 -13.79 -28.40 15.43
CA THR A 5 -14.88 -28.19 14.45
C THR A 5 -14.82 -29.26 13.36
N LYS A 6 -15.96 -29.93 13.10
CA LYS A 6 -16.08 -30.95 12.05
C LYS A 6 -15.69 -30.37 10.69
N GLY A 7 -14.70 -30.96 10.02
CA GLY A 7 -14.19 -30.52 8.73
C GLY A 7 -12.88 -29.71 8.79
N VAL A 8 -12.43 -29.30 9.98
CA VAL A 8 -11.11 -28.66 10.15
C VAL A 8 -10.03 -29.75 10.22
N ARG A 9 -9.14 -29.78 9.22
CA ARG A 9 -8.09 -30.81 9.09
C ARG A 9 -6.76 -30.39 9.71
N LEU A 10 -6.42 -29.10 9.69
CA LEU A 10 -5.16 -28.60 10.24
C LEU A 10 -5.31 -27.13 10.63
N ILE A 11 -4.60 -26.74 11.69
CA ILE A 11 -4.47 -25.36 12.14
C ILE A 11 -2.99 -25.08 12.27
N HIS A 12 -2.55 -23.98 11.67
CA HIS A 12 -1.20 -23.45 11.81
C HIS A 12 -1.31 -22.03 12.34
N GLU A 13 -0.49 -21.69 13.33
CA GLU A 13 -0.37 -20.30 13.77
C GLU A 13 0.34 -19.49 12.70
N ASP A 14 -0.11 -18.26 12.49
CA ASP A 14 0.54 -17.35 11.55
C ASP A 14 1.82 -16.79 12.18
N CYS A 15 2.93 -16.85 11.45
CA CYS A 15 4.23 -16.39 11.94
C CYS A 15 4.55 -15.01 11.36
N LYS A 16 4.94 -14.06 12.22
CA LYS A 16 5.44 -12.75 11.78
C LYS A 16 6.80 -12.92 11.08
N VAL A 17 6.90 -12.50 9.82
CA VAL A 17 8.15 -12.52 9.04
C VAL A 17 8.64 -11.09 8.84
N SER A 18 9.95 -10.87 8.99
CA SER A 18 10.57 -9.56 8.74
C SER A 18 10.91 -9.38 7.25
N LYS A 19 10.71 -8.16 6.74
CA LYS A 19 10.98 -7.81 5.33
C LYS A 19 12.48 -7.62 5.11
N ALA A 20 13.05 -8.30 4.12
CA ALA A 20 14.39 -8.01 3.60
C ALA A 20 14.24 -7.38 2.20
N THR A 21 14.60 -6.11 2.04
CA THR A 21 14.36 -5.38 0.78
C THR A 21 15.63 -4.87 0.09
N THR A 22 16.80 -4.89 0.74
CA THR A 22 18.02 -4.27 0.20
C THR A 22 18.87 -5.16 -0.70
N HIS A 23 18.71 -6.49 -0.64
CA HIS A 23 19.57 -7.44 -1.38
C HIS A 23 18.80 -8.52 -2.13
N THR A 24 17.48 -8.58 -1.94
CA THR A 24 16.63 -9.65 -2.48
C THR A 24 16.59 -9.65 -4.01
N PRO A 25 16.50 -8.50 -4.70
CA PRO A 25 16.57 -8.49 -6.16
C PRO A 25 17.88 -9.06 -6.71
N GLU A 26 19.02 -8.67 -6.14
CA GLU A 26 20.35 -9.18 -6.52
C GLU A 26 20.49 -10.67 -6.20
N PHE A 27 20.07 -11.09 -5.00
CA PHE A 27 20.07 -12.49 -4.58
C PHE A 27 19.24 -13.38 -5.50
N MET A 28 18.08 -12.89 -5.96
CA MET A 28 17.23 -13.58 -6.91
C MET A 28 17.71 -13.45 -8.37
N GLY A 29 18.81 -12.73 -8.63
CA GLY A 29 19.33 -12.52 -9.99
C GLY A 29 18.40 -11.72 -10.90
N ILE A 30 17.46 -10.95 -10.35
CA ILE A 30 16.45 -10.21 -11.11
C ILE A 30 17.08 -9.13 -12.01
N PRO A 31 18.06 -8.31 -11.53
CA PRO A 31 18.65 -7.26 -12.34
C PRO A 31 19.33 -7.75 -13.62
N ILE A 32 19.86 -8.98 -13.60
CA ILE A 32 20.59 -9.57 -14.74
C ILE A 32 19.70 -10.41 -15.66
N SER A 33 18.49 -10.78 -15.23
CA SER A 33 17.64 -11.73 -15.97
C SER A 33 16.31 -11.13 -16.40
N VAL A 34 15.37 -10.97 -15.47
CA VAL A 34 13.97 -10.63 -15.77
C VAL A 34 13.83 -9.16 -16.16
N TRP A 35 14.39 -8.22 -15.40
CA TRP A 35 14.19 -6.80 -15.66
C TRP A 35 14.64 -6.33 -17.05
N PRO A 36 15.81 -6.74 -17.60
CA PRO A 36 16.22 -6.38 -18.95
C PRO A 36 15.22 -6.78 -20.04
N GLN A 37 14.43 -7.85 -19.84
CA GLN A 37 13.41 -8.30 -20.80
C GLN A 37 12.18 -7.38 -20.85
N PHE A 38 11.97 -6.57 -19.81
CA PHE A 38 10.82 -5.67 -19.66
C PHE A 38 11.23 -4.18 -19.65
N GLY A 39 12.34 -3.83 -20.30
CA GLY A 39 12.80 -2.44 -20.40
C GLY A 39 13.66 -1.97 -19.22
N GLY A 40 14.13 -2.89 -18.38
CA GLY A 40 14.95 -2.59 -17.21
C GLY A 40 14.13 -2.36 -15.94
N ALA A 41 14.81 -2.06 -14.84
CA ALA A 41 14.21 -1.96 -13.51
C ALA A 41 13.09 -0.91 -13.42
N GLN A 42 13.18 0.15 -14.23
CA GLN A 42 12.20 1.24 -14.24
C GLN A 42 10.91 0.83 -14.97
N ASP A 43 11.00 0.17 -16.12
CA ASP A 43 9.82 -0.17 -16.91
C ASP A 43 9.21 -1.53 -16.54
N SER A 44 9.93 -2.35 -15.79
CA SER A 44 9.44 -3.63 -15.30
C SER A 44 8.20 -3.47 -14.42
N GLY A 45 7.10 -4.08 -14.84
CA GLY A 45 5.80 -3.99 -14.15
C GLY A 45 4.98 -2.75 -14.51
N LYS A 46 5.43 -1.91 -15.46
CA LYS A 46 4.62 -0.80 -15.96
C LYS A 46 3.28 -1.32 -16.50
N GLY A 47 2.19 -0.67 -16.09
CA GLY A 47 0.82 -1.08 -16.44
C GLY A 47 0.24 -2.19 -15.58
N VAL A 48 0.98 -2.71 -14.60
CA VAL A 48 0.47 -3.64 -13.57
C VAL A 48 0.12 -2.86 -12.30
N VAL A 49 -1.04 -3.18 -11.72
CA VAL A 49 -1.45 -2.65 -10.41
C VAL A 49 -1.37 -3.76 -9.37
N ILE A 50 -0.68 -3.50 -8.27
CA ILE A 50 -0.53 -4.44 -7.16
C ILE A 50 -1.32 -3.91 -5.97
N GLY A 51 -2.29 -4.70 -5.51
CA GLY A 51 -3.05 -4.41 -4.29
C GLY A 51 -2.36 -5.00 -3.06
N MET A 52 -2.18 -4.18 -2.04
CA MET A 52 -1.59 -4.52 -0.76
C MET A 52 -2.64 -4.33 0.34
N ILE A 53 -2.88 -5.37 1.13
CA ILE A 53 -3.72 -5.29 2.33
C ILE A 53 -2.78 -5.22 3.54
N ASP A 54 -2.54 -4.01 4.05
CA ASP A 54 -1.56 -3.72 5.10
C ASP A 54 -2.19 -2.77 6.14
N THR A 55 -1.39 -2.19 7.03
CA THR A 55 -1.81 -1.14 7.98
C THR A 55 -2.00 0.23 7.33
N GLY A 56 -1.66 0.37 6.04
CA GLY A 56 -1.77 1.59 5.24
C GLY A 56 -0.55 1.79 4.36
N VAL A 57 -0.29 3.05 4.01
CA VAL A 57 0.99 3.48 3.41
C VAL A 57 1.40 4.83 3.97
N ASN A 58 2.71 5.03 4.14
CA ASN A 58 3.27 6.36 4.36
C ASN A 58 3.68 6.98 3.01
N PRO A 59 2.88 7.91 2.46
CA PRO A 59 3.13 8.46 1.13
C PRO A 59 4.35 9.37 1.04
N SER A 60 4.84 9.88 2.17
CA SER A 60 6.07 10.67 2.21
C SER A 60 7.34 9.82 2.09
N HIS A 61 7.21 8.49 2.12
CA HIS A 61 8.37 7.60 2.05
C HIS A 61 9.03 7.65 0.65
N PRO A 62 10.38 7.71 0.55
CA PRO A 62 11.07 7.85 -0.74
C PRO A 62 10.76 6.78 -1.79
N SER A 63 10.37 5.56 -1.38
CA SER A 63 9.90 4.50 -2.29
C SER A 63 8.79 4.97 -3.22
N PHE A 64 7.90 5.84 -2.72
CA PHE A 64 6.72 6.35 -3.44
C PHE A 64 6.94 7.72 -4.08
N SER A 65 8.14 8.29 -3.97
CA SER A 65 8.44 9.59 -4.59
C SER A 65 8.33 9.54 -6.11
N THR A 66 7.61 10.50 -6.68
CA THR A 66 7.48 10.73 -8.13
C THR A 66 8.33 11.93 -8.54
N GLY A 67 9.66 11.81 -8.54
CA GLY A 67 10.59 12.72 -9.23
C GLY A 67 10.60 14.23 -8.88
N ASN A 68 9.71 14.73 -8.03
CA ASN A 68 9.61 16.15 -7.66
C ASN A 68 9.20 16.24 -6.18
N THR A 69 10.19 16.27 -5.28
CA THR A 69 9.96 16.28 -3.82
C THR A 69 10.20 17.66 -3.23
N THR A 70 9.17 18.26 -2.64
CA THR A 70 9.30 19.14 -1.47
C THR A 70 9.01 18.30 -0.23
N SER A 71 10.07 17.99 0.52
CA SER A 71 10.04 17.21 1.75
C SER A 71 9.60 18.06 2.93
N ASN A 72 8.72 17.54 3.78
CA ASN A 72 8.72 17.85 5.21
C ASN A 72 8.29 16.60 5.98
N SER A 73 9.24 16.02 6.71
CA SER A 73 9.05 14.84 7.55
C SER A 73 8.78 15.25 8.99
N SER A 74 7.79 14.62 9.61
CA SER A 74 7.78 14.39 11.06
C SER A 74 7.41 12.93 11.32
N ASN A 75 8.38 12.19 11.85
CA ASN A 75 8.22 10.86 12.42
C ASN A 75 7.61 10.97 13.82
N HIS A 76 6.80 10.00 14.25
CA HIS A 76 6.79 9.34 15.58
C HIS A 76 5.86 8.11 15.44
N GLY A 77 6.44 6.92 15.26
CA GLY A 77 5.68 5.67 15.08
C GLY A 77 5.33 5.03 16.42
N HIS A 78 4.09 4.60 16.58
CA HIS A 78 3.62 3.80 17.71
C HIS A 78 2.73 2.68 17.16
N GLU A 79 3.00 1.45 17.60
CA GLU A 79 2.35 0.21 17.14
C GLU A 79 0.82 0.29 17.33
N THR A 80 0.06 0.10 16.24
CA THR A 80 -1.41 0.15 16.27
C THR A 80 -2.00 -1.19 15.86
N THR A 81 -3.05 -1.59 16.57
CA THR A 81 -3.69 -2.90 16.41
C THR A 81 -5.04 -2.68 15.75
N SER A 82 -5.26 -3.34 14.60
CA SER A 82 -6.59 -3.66 14.07
C SER A 82 -7.30 -2.62 13.18
N THR A 83 -6.61 -2.02 12.19
CA THR A 83 -7.31 -1.57 10.97
C THR A 83 -6.64 -2.11 9.72
N ARG A 84 -7.40 -2.80 8.85
CA ARG A 84 -6.91 -3.22 7.54
C ARG A 84 -7.11 -2.08 6.55
N LYS A 85 -6.09 -1.80 5.76
CA LYS A 85 -6.10 -0.78 4.71
C LYS A 85 -5.67 -1.42 3.40
N MET A 86 -6.32 -1.04 2.30
CA MET A 86 -5.92 -1.46 0.98
C MET A 86 -5.21 -0.32 0.28
N ILE A 87 -3.98 -0.55 -0.13
CA ILE A 87 -3.20 0.37 -0.95
C ILE A 87 -2.93 -0.30 -2.29
N THR A 88 -3.16 0.43 -3.36
CA THR A 88 -2.82 -0.03 -4.71
C THR A 88 -1.70 0.84 -5.25
N SER A 89 -0.57 0.18 -5.55
CA SER A 89 0.59 0.81 -6.16
C SER A 89 0.72 0.35 -7.61
N ALA A 90 1.14 1.26 -8.48
CA ALA A 90 1.47 0.99 -9.87
C ALA A 90 2.90 1.46 -10.16
N SER A 91 3.60 0.76 -11.04
CA SER A 91 4.91 1.21 -11.51
C SER A 91 4.72 2.18 -12.68
N ASN A 92 5.24 3.39 -12.55
CA ASN A 92 5.38 4.37 -13.64
C ASN A 92 4.11 4.62 -14.46
N MET A 93 2.97 4.88 -13.79
CA MET A 93 1.81 5.50 -14.44
C MET A 93 1.92 7.02 -14.45
N ASN A 94 1.54 7.61 -15.58
CA ASN A 94 1.22 9.03 -15.71
C ASN A 94 0.03 9.37 -14.81
N HIS A 95 0.25 10.29 -13.87
CA HIS A 95 -0.77 10.81 -12.98
C HIS A 95 -1.62 11.83 -13.73
N GLU A 96 -2.85 11.47 -14.11
CA GLU A 96 -3.89 12.45 -14.38
C GLU A 96 -4.84 12.47 -13.18
N THR A 97 -5.11 13.68 -12.69
CA THR A 97 -5.78 13.96 -11.41
C THR A 97 -7.18 13.36 -11.34
N SER A 98 -7.57 12.93 -10.13
CA SER A 98 -8.86 12.32 -9.78
C SER A 98 -10.11 13.18 -10.05
N SER A 99 -9.98 14.39 -10.61
CA SER A 99 -11.13 15.23 -11.00
C SER A 99 -11.81 14.77 -12.29
N ASP A 100 -11.13 13.97 -13.12
CA ASP A 100 -11.70 13.51 -14.39
C ASP A 100 -12.22 12.08 -14.29
N ILE A 101 -13.37 11.91 -13.64
CA ILE A 101 -14.30 10.81 -13.95
C ILE A 101 -14.92 11.10 -15.34
N SER A 102 -14.08 11.23 -16.36
CA SER A 102 -14.47 11.20 -17.77
C SER A 102 -13.25 11.04 -18.68
N GLY A 103 -12.50 9.95 -18.49
CA GLY A 103 -11.87 9.26 -19.61
C GLY A 103 -10.57 9.86 -20.17
N THR A 104 -9.46 9.70 -19.47
CA THR A 104 -8.13 9.57 -20.09
C THR A 104 -7.24 8.59 -19.31
N ASN A 105 -7.06 7.43 -19.93
CA ASN A 105 -5.97 6.46 -19.85
C ASN A 105 -5.13 6.25 -18.56
N MET A 106 -5.78 5.84 -17.46
CA MET A 106 -5.14 5.12 -16.35
C MET A 106 -5.17 3.60 -16.67
N SER A 107 -4.08 3.07 -17.24
CA SER A 107 -3.96 1.68 -17.75
C SER A 107 -5.28 1.10 -18.29
N HIS A 108 -5.97 1.80 -19.19
CA HIS A 108 -7.23 1.40 -19.82
C HIS A 108 -8.35 0.74 -18.93
N GLY A 109 -8.34 0.85 -17.59
CA GLY A 109 -9.31 0.08 -16.80
C GLY A 109 -9.21 0.05 -15.28
N PHE A 110 -8.19 0.65 -14.65
CA PHE A 110 -8.17 0.70 -13.18
C PHE A 110 -9.27 1.65 -12.65
N ARG A 111 -10.08 1.17 -11.71
CA ARG A 111 -11.25 1.88 -11.15
C ARG A 111 -11.17 2.03 -9.62
N GLY A 112 -9.97 1.94 -9.07
CA GLY A 112 -9.75 2.18 -7.65
C GLY A 112 -10.07 3.62 -7.25
N ARG A 113 -10.24 3.85 -5.95
CA ARG A 113 -10.48 5.18 -5.38
C ARG A 113 -9.30 5.58 -4.51
N CYS A 114 -9.05 6.88 -4.42
CA CYS A 114 -8.18 7.47 -3.42
C CYS A 114 -9.06 8.07 -2.32
N GLU A 115 -9.18 7.37 -1.19
CA GLU A 115 -9.90 7.89 -0.01
C GLU A 115 -9.02 8.91 0.72
N ILE A 116 -9.60 10.07 1.01
CA ILE A 116 -8.93 11.18 1.70
C ILE A 116 -9.22 11.06 3.21
N GLY A 117 -8.24 11.44 4.03
CA GLY A 117 -8.44 11.57 5.47
C GLY A 117 -7.22 12.17 6.16
N GLU A 118 -7.20 12.12 7.49
CA GLU A 118 -6.07 12.61 8.28
C GLU A 118 -4.76 11.93 7.87
N GLY A 119 -3.70 12.72 7.64
CA GLY A 119 -2.40 12.23 7.16
C GLY A 119 -2.40 11.74 5.70
N PHE A 120 -3.53 11.81 4.99
CA PHE A 120 -3.69 11.30 3.62
C PHE A 120 -4.50 12.28 2.74
N PRO A 121 -3.90 13.41 2.33
CA PRO A 121 -4.54 14.39 1.45
C PRO A 121 -4.76 13.83 0.03
N GLU A 122 -5.64 14.48 -0.75
CA GLU A 122 -5.96 14.08 -2.13
C GLU A 122 -4.75 13.96 -3.06
N SER A 123 -3.74 14.82 -2.84
CA SER A 123 -2.48 14.82 -3.59
C SER A 123 -1.61 13.58 -3.37
N THR A 124 -1.99 12.70 -2.44
CA THR A 124 -1.21 11.53 -2.07
C THR A 124 -1.18 10.48 -3.17
N CYS A 125 -2.35 10.16 -3.75
CA CYS A 125 -2.37 9.29 -4.90
C CYS A 125 -1.78 10.06 -6.06
N SER A 126 -0.57 9.67 -6.45
CA SER A 126 0.24 10.30 -7.47
C SER A 126 1.01 9.18 -8.15
N GLY A 127 0.78 8.95 -9.44
CA GLY A 127 1.53 8.07 -10.38
C GLY A 127 1.93 6.67 -9.91
N LYS A 128 2.74 6.57 -8.84
CA LYS A 128 3.08 5.36 -8.10
C LYS A 128 1.96 4.84 -7.18
N ILE A 129 1.30 5.69 -6.40
CA ILE A 129 0.10 5.28 -5.63
C ILE A 129 -1.11 5.66 -6.46
N VAL A 130 -1.83 4.67 -6.97
CA VAL A 130 -2.97 4.89 -7.88
C VAL A 130 -4.33 4.73 -7.20
N GLY A 131 -4.34 4.24 -5.96
CA GLY A 131 -5.54 4.12 -5.15
C GLY A 131 -5.22 3.72 -3.71
N ALA A 132 -6.09 4.11 -2.80
CA ALA A 132 -5.91 3.92 -1.37
C ALA A 132 -7.25 3.93 -0.66
N ARG A 133 -7.51 2.93 0.18
CA ARG A 133 -8.77 2.73 0.91
C ARG A 133 -8.51 2.21 2.31
N TYR A 134 -9.41 2.50 3.24
CA TYR A 134 -9.33 1.96 4.60
C TYR A 134 -10.64 1.31 5.05
N PHE A 135 -10.55 0.32 5.95
CA PHE A 135 -11.70 -0.46 6.40
C PHE A 135 -11.76 -0.51 7.93
N ALA A 136 -12.10 0.62 8.56
CA ALA A 136 -12.15 0.73 10.02
C ALA A 136 -13.53 0.42 10.64
N ARG A 137 -14.60 0.30 9.84
CA ARG A 137 -15.99 0.20 10.34
C ARG A 137 -16.19 -0.93 11.37
N ALA A 138 -15.64 -2.10 11.10
CA ALA A 138 -15.78 -3.26 12.00
C ALA A 138 -15.04 -3.03 13.34
N ALA A 139 -13.81 -2.50 13.29
CA ALA A 139 -13.04 -2.18 14.49
C ALA A 139 -13.71 -1.09 15.33
N ILE A 140 -14.28 -0.06 14.68
CA ILE A 140 -15.06 0.98 15.35
C ILE A 140 -16.29 0.38 16.04
N ALA A 141 -17.05 -0.47 15.33
CA ALA A 141 -18.25 -1.10 15.88
C ALA A 141 -17.94 -2.07 17.03
N ALA A 142 -16.78 -2.72 17.00
CA ALA A 142 -16.30 -3.60 18.07
C ALA A 142 -15.73 -2.83 19.29
N GLY A 143 -15.47 -1.53 19.16
CA GLY A 143 -14.79 -0.73 20.18
C GLY A 143 -13.26 -0.90 20.20
N ASP A 144 -12.70 -1.57 19.19
CA ASP A 144 -11.26 -1.83 19.07
C ASP A 144 -10.50 -0.65 18.43
N PHE A 145 -11.22 0.26 17.76
CA PHE A 145 -10.62 1.44 17.12
C PHE A 145 -10.29 2.52 18.15
N ASN A 146 -9.01 2.88 18.25
CA ASN A 146 -8.53 3.93 19.13
C ASN A 146 -8.10 5.16 18.32
N ALA A 147 -8.95 6.19 18.25
CA ALA A 147 -8.68 7.41 17.48
C ALA A 147 -7.44 8.23 17.91
N THR A 148 -6.81 7.90 19.04
CA THR A 148 -5.52 8.52 19.45
C THR A 148 -4.30 7.83 18.83
N ARG A 149 -4.51 6.65 18.23
CA ARG A 149 -3.45 5.81 17.65
C ARG A 149 -3.77 5.46 16.20
N ASP A 150 -5.02 5.08 15.94
CA ASP A 150 -5.51 4.66 14.64
C ASP A 150 -5.98 5.84 13.79
N TYR A 151 -5.65 5.77 12.49
CA TYR A 151 -6.12 6.72 11.51
C TYR A 151 -7.30 6.14 10.73
N ALA A 152 -8.43 6.85 10.73
CA ALA A 152 -9.57 6.59 9.84
C ALA A 152 -9.30 7.14 8.43
N SER A 153 -8.15 6.79 7.87
CA SER A 153 -7.67 7.16 6.55
C SER A 153 -6.75 6.06 6.02
N PRO A 154 -6.32 6.06 4.76
CA PRO A 154 -5.33 5.10 4.26
C PRO A 154 -3.90 5.27 4.81
N PHE A 155 -3.63 6.32 5.60
CA PHE A 155 -2.30 6.62 6.14
C PHE A 155 -1.78 5.53 7.08
N ASP A 156 -0.50 5.19 6.95
CA ASP A 156 0.20 4.31 7.89
C ASP A 156 1.16 5.09 8.79
N ALA A 157 0.88 5.06 10.09
CA ALA A 157 1.75 5.61 11.13
C ALA A 157 2.65 4.55 11.79
N ASP A 158 2.38 3.26 11.57
CA ASP A 158 3.12 2.14 12.12
C ASP A 158 4.41 1.89 11.31
N GLY A 159 4.34 2.17 10.00
CA GLY A 159 5.46 2.10 9.08
C GLY A 159 5.69 0.70 8.51
N HIS A 160 4.67 -0.15 8.49
CA HIS A 160 4.68 -1.41 7.75
C HIS A 160 4.50 -1.18 6.25
N GLY A 161 3.75 -0.17 5.83
CA GLY A 161 3.54 0.24 4.44
C GLY A 161 4.59 1.25 3.95
N ARG A 162 5.77 0.75 3.53
CA ARG A 162 6.90 1.52 2.98
C ARG A 162 7.35 1.05 1.59
#